data_AF-A0A956F1T8-F1
#
_entry.id   AF-A0A956F1T8-F1
#
_cell.length_a   1.000
_cell.length_b   1.000
_cell.length_c   1.000
_cell.angle_alpha   90.00
_cell.angle_beta   90.00
_cell.angle_gamma   90.00
#
_symmetry.space_group_name_H-M   'P 1'
#
loop_
_entity.id
_entity.type
_entity.pdbx_description
1 polymer ?
#
loop_
_entity_poly.entity_id
_entity_poly.type
_entity_poly.pdbx_seq_one_letter_code
_entity_poly.pdbx_strand_id
1 'polypeptide(L)'
;LGEEGFWRYHHLLFMRQDALNRQGLESFAKKLGGVDMARFNQALDNQTHQAAILAEKAEVDNLGIDRLGTPGFFVGDEVIIGAQPFEVFRDAIEEQLAQG
;
A
#
# COMPACT_ATOMS: atom_id res chain seq x y z
N LEU A 1 16.72 -4.46 -4.35
CA LEU A 1 16.02 -3.65 -5.38
C LEU A 1 15.57 -2.27 -4.88
N GLY A 2 15.62 -1.99 -3.57
CA GLY A 2 15.30 -0.65 -3.04
C GLY A 2 13.86 -0.22 -3.34
N GLU A 3 13.66 1.10 -3.35
CA GLU A 3 12.37 1.75 -3.65
C GLU A 3 11.84 1.39 -5.05
N GLU A 4 12.69 1.36 -6.07
CA GLU A 4 12.30 0.98 -7.43
C GLU A 4 11.68 -0.44 -7.47
N GLY A 5 12.29 -1.38 -6.74
CA GLY A 5 11.78 -2.74 -6.62
C GLY A 5 10.43 -2.80 -5.92
N PHE A 6 10.23 -1.97 -4.89
CA PHE A 6 8.95 -1.86 -4.20
C PHE A 6 7.85 -1.43 -5.15
N TRP A 7 8.03 -0.30 -5.86
CA TRP A 7 7.00 0.23 -6.76
C TRP A 7 6.69 -0.70 -7.93
N ARG A 8 7.71 -1.35 -8.50
CA ARG A 8 7.50 -2.35 -9.55
C ARG A 8 6.71 -3.56 -9.06
N TYR A 9 6.97 -4.03 -7.84
CA TYR A 9 6.20 -5.11 -7.23
C TYR A 9 4.77 -4.69 -6.92
N HIS A 10 4.60 -3.50 -6.32
CA HIS A 10 3.31 -2.88 -6.03
C HIS A 10 2.43 -2.80 -7.29
N HIS A 11 2.93 -2.23 -8.39
CA HIS A 11 2.20 -2.18 -9.66
C HIS A 11 1.79 -3.57 -10.16
N LEU A 12 2.68 -4.55 -10.07
CA LEU A 12 2.38 -5.91 -10.50
C LEU A 12 1.25 -6.53 -9.67
N LEU A 13 1.22 -6.31 -8.36
CA LEU A 13 0.15 -6.80 -7.48
C LEU A 13 -1.19 -6.11 -7.78
N PHE A 14 -1.19 -4.80 -8.01
CA PHE A 14 -2.40 -4.06 -8.40
C PHE A 14 -2.96 -4.51 -9.75
N MET A 15 -2.10 -4.87 -10.71
CA MET A 15 -2.55 -5.44 -11.99
C MET A 15 -3.05 -6.88 -11.86
N ARG A 16 -2.67 -7.61 -10.80
CA ARG A 16 -2.89 -9.06 -10.63
C ARG A 16 -3.54 -9.40 -9.30
N GLN A 17 -4.59 -8.66 -8.96
CA GLN A 17 -5.37 -8.88 -7.74
C GLN A 17 -6.06 -10.26 -7.69
N ASP A 18 -6.16 -10.94 -8.83
CA ASP A 18 -6.69 -12.31 -8.96
C ASP A 18 -5.82 -13.40 -8.31
N ALA A 19 -4.56 -13.09 -7.98
CA ALA A 19 -3.59 -14.06 -7.49
C ALA A 19 -2.71 -13.53 -6.34
N LEU A 20 -3.32 -12.92 -5.32
CA LEU A 20 -2.61 -12.41 -4.13
C LEU A 20 -2.37 -13.47 -3.04
N ASN A 21 -2.51 -14.76 -3.38
CA ASN A 21 -2.14 -15.86 -2.48
C ASN A 21 -0.61 -16.06 -2.46
N ARG A 22 -0.12 -16.87 -1.51
CA ARG A 22 1.31 -17.16 -1.32
C ARG A 22 2.04 -17.50 -2.62
N GLN A 23 1.47 -18.42 -3.42
CA GLN A 23 2.08 -18.86 -4.68
C GLN A 23 2.18 -17.71 -5.69
N GLY A 24 1.13 -16.88 -5.79
CA GLY A 24 1.11 -15.72 -6.66
C GLY A 24 2.14 -14.67 -6.24
N LEU A 25 2.19 -14.32 -4.95
CA LEU A 25 3.19 -13.39 -4.41
C LEU A 25 4.62 -13.82 -4.75
N GLU A 26 4.96 -15.08 -4.49
CA GLU A 26 6.28 -15.63 -4.85
C GLU A 26 6.54 -15.62 -6.36
N SER A 27 5.54 -15.98 -7.17
CA SER A 27 5.65 -15.98 -8.64
C SER A 27 5.92 -14.59 -9.18
N PHE A 28 5.22 -13.58 -8.66
CA PHE A 28 5.43 -12.18 -9.01
C PHE A 28 6.80 -11.67 -8.57
N ALA A 29 7.27 -12.05 -7.38
CA ALA A 29 8.59 -11.67 -6.89
C ALA A 29 9.71 -12.27 -7.75
N LYS A 30 9.56 -13.53 -8.17
CA LYS A 30 10.47 -14.19 -9.12
C LYS A 30 10.49 -13.50 -10.48
N LYS A 31 9.32 -13.12 -11.01
CA LYS A 31 9.20 -12.41 -12.30
C LYS A 31 9.89 -11.05 -12.30
N LEU A 32 9.91 -10.38 -11.15
CA LEU A 32 10.57 -9.07 -11.02
C LEU A 32 12.09 -9.16 -11.28
N GLY A 33 12.70 -10.29 -10.90
CA GLY A 33 14.14 -10.53 -10.98
C GLY A 33 14.94 -9.74 -9.94
N GLY A 34 16.06 -10.30 -9.47
CA GLY A 34 16.91 -9.63 -8.47
C GLY A 34 16.34 -9.53 -7.05
N VAL A 35 15.27 -10.29 -6.77
CA VAL A 35 14.75 -10.52 -5.41
C VAL A 35 15.45 -11.72 -4.80
N ASP A 36 15.95 -11.58 -3.57
CA ASP A 36 16.41 -12.71 -2.77
C ASP A 36 15.18 -13.51 -2.30
N MET A 37 14.90 -14.62 -2.98
CA MET A 37 13.73 -15.44 -2.69
C MET A 37 13.82 -16.18 -1.36
N ALA A 38 15.02 -16.46 -0.84
CA ALA A 38 15.16 -17.07 0.48
C ALA A 38 14.71 -16.09 1.56
N ARG A 39 15.21 -14.85 1.47
CA ARG A 39 14.80 -13.76 2.37
C ARG A 39 13.31 -13.41 2.22
N PHE A 40 12.80 -13.38 0.98
CA PHE A 40 11.38 -13.10 0.72
C PHE A 40 10.47 -14.16 1.35
N ASN A 41 10.78 -15.44 1.14
CA ASN A 41 9.99 -16.54 1.69
C ASN A 41 10.03 -16.53 3.22
N GLN A 42 11.22 -16.34 3.80
CA GLN A 42 11.37 -16.23 5.25
C GLN A 42 10.56 -15.05 5.82
N ALA A 43 10.50 -13.92 5.11
CA ALA A 43 9.70 -12.77 5.55
C ALA A 43 8.20 -13.08 5.59
N LEU A 44 7.70 -13.84 4.60
CA LEU A 44 6.31 -14.31 4.57
C LEU A 44 6.04 -15.38 5.64
N ASP A 45 6.91 -16.37 5.78
CA ASP A 45 6.79 -17.47 6.74
C ASP A 45 6.75 -16.94 8.19
N ASN A 46 7.65 -16.01 8.50
CA ASN A 46 7.78 -15.43 9.83
C ASN A 46 6.86 -14.23 10.05
N GLN A 47 6.02 -13.86 9.07
CA GLN A 47 5.15 -12.69 9.14
C GLN A 47 5.92 -11.42 9.58
N THR A 48 7.12 -11.22 9.02
CA THR A 48 8.12 -10.26 9.53
C THR A 48 7.61 -8.82 9.65
N HIS A 49 6.62 -8.45 8.84
CA HIS A 49 6.04 -7.10 8.82
C HIS A 49 4.66 -7.00 9.47
N GLN A 50 4.12 -8.08 10.04
CA GLN A 50 2.76 -8.12 10.58
C GLN A 50 2.56 -7.12 11.71
N ALA A 51 3.53 -6.95 12.60
CA ALA A 51 3.41 -5.99 13.69
C ALA A 51 3.21 -4.55 13.18
N ALA A 52 3.96 -4.16 12.14
CA ALA A 52 3.82 -2.84 11.51
C ALA A 52 2.45 -2.68 10.82
N ILE A 53 2.00 -3.71 10.09
CA ILE A 53 0.69 -3.74 9.44
C ILE A 53 -0.45 -3.59 10.47
N LEU A 54 -0.35 -4.29 11.60
CA LEU A 54 -1.35 -4.22 12.67
C LEU A 54 -1.34 -2.86 13.38
N ALA A 55 -0.17 -2.25 13.56
CA ALA A 55 -0.04 -0.91 14.13
C ALA A 55 -0.69 0.14 13.21
N GLU A 56 -0.37 0.13 11.91
CA GLU A 56 -0.97 1.02 10.92
C GLU A 56 -2.49 0.83 10.84
N LYS A 57 -2.97 -0.41 10.87
CA LYS A 57 -4.41 -0.69 10.93
C LYS A 57 -5.05 -0.09 12.19
N ALA A 58 -4.42 -0.23 13.35
CA ALA A 58 -4.95 0.29 14.60
C ALA A 58 -5.00 1.83 14.61
N GLU A 59 -4.04 2.49 13.98
CA GLU A 59 -4.06 3.95 13.80
C GLU A 59 -5.27 4.40 12.97
N VAL A 60 -5.53 3.72 11.84
CA VAL A 60 -6.71 3.99 11.00
C VAL A 60 -8.03 3.72 11.75
N ASP A 61 -8.08 2.64 12.53
CA ASP A 61 -9.25 2.30 13.36
C ASP A 61 -9.51 3.40 14.42
N ASN A 62 -8.47 3.95 15.04
CA ASN A 62 -8.60 5.03 16.02
C ASN A 62 -9.07 6.35 15.41
N LEU A 63 -8.82 6.58 14.12
CA LEU A 63 -9.33 7.75 13.39
C LEU A 63 -10.82 7.60 13.05
N GLY A 64 -11.42 6.43 13.29
CA GLY A 64 -12.85 6.17 13.06
C GLY A 64 -13.26 6.16 11.59
N ILE A 65 -12.28 6.01 10.69
CA ILE A 65 -12.46 5.94 9.22
C ILE A 65 -12.32 4.51 8.68
N ASP A 66 -12.07 3.53 9.54
CA ASP A 66 -11.99 2.10 9.25
C ASP A 66 -13.23 1.52 8.53
N ARG A 67 -14.41 2.03 8.89
CA ARG A 67 -15.69 1.73 8.24
C ARG A 67 -15.79 2.19 6.78
N LEU A 68 -14.83 2.97 6.29
CA LEU A 68 -14.86 3.58 4.96
C LEU A 68 -14.13 2.73 3.90
N GLY A 69 -13.45 1.66 4.31
CA GLY A 69 -12.80 0.70 3.41
C GLY A 69 -11.60 1.29 2.65
N THR A 70 -11.08 0.53 1.69
CA THR A 70 -9.99 0.99 0.81
C THR A 70 -10.53 1.22 -0.62
N PRO A 71 -10.04 2.25 -1.33
CA PRO A 71 -8.98 3.17 -0.93
C PRO A 71 -9.47 4.36 -0.07
N GLY A 72 -8.60 4.85 0.80
CA GLY A 72 -8.77 6.09 1.57
C GLY A 72 -7.41 6.80 1.68
N PHE A 73 -7.43 8.12 1.73
CA PHE A 73 -6.22 8.96 1.61
C PHE A 73 -6.25 10.10 2.62
N PHE A 74 -5.07 10.52 3.07
CA PHE A 74 -4.85 11.75 3.83
C PHE A 74 -4.05 12.73 2.96
N VAL A 75 -4.54 13.95 2.83
CA VAL A 75 -3.85 15.06 2.16
C VAL A 75 -3.76 16.21 3.16
N GLY A 76 -2.63 16.31 3.84
CA GLY A 76 -2.50 17.15 5.03
C GLY A 76 -3.52 16.73 6.09
N ASP A 77 -4.39 17.66 6.49
CA ASP A 77 -5.47 17.41 7.45
C ASP A 77 -6.80 16.95 6.79
N GLU A 78 -6.85 16.89 5.45
CA GLU A 78 -8.03 16.43 4.71
C GLU A 78 -8.05 14.91 4.51
N VAL A 79 -9.22 14.31 4.70
CA VAL A 79 -9.46 12.87 4.47
C VAL A 79 -10.30 12.68 3.21
N ILE A 80 -9.76 11.98 2.22
CA ILE A 80 -10.43 11.64 0.96
C ILE A 80 -10.80 10.16 0.98
N ILE A 81 -12.07 9.85 0.73
CA ILE A 81 -12.61 8.49 0.85
C ILE A 81 -13.06 7.95 -0.50
N GLY A 82 -12.67 6.71 -0.78
CA GLY A 82 -13.02 5.99 -2.00
C GLY A 82 -12.13 6.36 -3.18
N ALA A 83 -12.37 5.69 -4.31
CA ALA A 83 -11.72 5.99 -5.57
C ALA A 83 -12.28 7.29 -6.14
N GLN A 84 -11.65 8.42 -5.80
CA GLN A 84 -12.05 9.75 -6.29
C GLN A 84 -11.33 10.12 -7.59
N PRO A 85 -11.88 11.07 -8.38
CA PRO A 85 -11.18 11.64 -9.53
C PRO A 85 -9.89 12.36 -9.13
N PHE A 86 -8.96 12.48 -10.08
CA PHE A 86 -7.68 13.17 -9.89
C PHE A 86 -7.86 14.61 -9.37
N GLU A 87 -8.89 15.31 -9.85
CA GLU A 87 -9.18 16.69 -9.50
C GLU A 87 -9.40 16.87 -7.99
N VAL A 88 -10.06 15.91 -7.32
CA VAL A 88 -10.27 15.95 -5.87
C VAL A 88 -8.93 15.97 -5.13
N PHE A 89 -7.97 15.16 -5.58
CA PHE A 89 -6.64 15.13 -4.98
C PHE A 89 -5.84 16.39 -5.28
N ARG A 90 -5.89 16.89 -6.52
CA ARG A 90 -5.21 18.14 -6.89
C ARG A 90 -5.70 19.30 -6.01
N ASP A 91 -7.01 19.47 -5.91
CA ASP A 91 -7.60 20.60 -5.22
C ASP A 91 -7.28 20.52 -3.71
N ALA A 92 -7.34 19.33 -3.10
CA ALA A 92 -6.91 19.12 -1.71
C ALA A 92 -5.42 19.47 -1.50
N ILE A 93 -4.54 19.08 -2.42
CA ILE A 93 -3.11 19.42 -2.33
C ILE A 93 -2.88 20.94 -2.46
N GLU A 94 -3.55 21.59 -3.42
CA GLU A 94 -3.45 23.03 -3.63
C GLU A 94 -3.94 23.82 -2.40
N GLU A 95 -5.01 23.36 -1.76
CA GLU A 95 -5.51 23.96 -0.52
C GLU A 95 -4.49 23.82 0.63
N GLN A 96 -3.91 22.63 0.84
CA GLN A 96 -2.90 22.42 1.89
C GLN A 96 -1.63 23.26 1.66
N LEU A 97 -1.20 23.42 0.41
CA LEU A 97 -0.04 24.25 0.05
C LEU A 97 -0.30 25.76 0.26
N ALA A 98 -1.55 26.22 0.14
CA ALA A 98 -1.91 27.61 0.38
C ALA A 98 -1.99 27.98 1.88
N GLN A 99 -2.07 26.99 2.76
CA GLN A 99 -2.15 27.17 4.21
C GLN A 99 -0.76 27.20 4.89
N GLY A 100 0.32 26.92 4.15
CA GLY A 100 1.73 26.97 4.61
C GLY A 100 2.49 28.19 4.09
#